data_AF-A0A3C0MCA6-F1
#
_entry.id   AF-A0A3C0MCA6-F1
#
_cell.length_a   1.000
_cell.length_b   1.000
_cell.length_c   1.000
_cell.angle_alpha   90.00
_cell.angle_beta   90.00
_cell.angle_gamma   90.00
#
_symmetry.space_group_name_H-M   'P 1'
#
loop_
_entity.id
_entity.type
_entity.pdbx_description
1 polymer ?
#
loop_
_entity_poly.entity_id
_entity_poly.type
_entity_poly.pdbx_seq_one_letter_code
_entity_poly.pdbx_strand_id
1 'polypeptide(L)'
;WWAYYELGWGGWWAWDPVENASFIPWLAATALLHSAIVVERREALKSWTVLLAILAFSASLLGTFLVRSGVLTSVHAFATDPARGTFILAILGVFIGGSLALYAWRARDLSGGGVFAPVSRESAILLNNVVLTVAAAAVLLATLYPLIYQALTDASLSVGPQVYNFFFPPIVSLGLVAIPIGVFLTWRRARLDLPVEHL
;
A
#
# COMPACT_ATOMS: atom_id res chain seq x y z
N TRP A 1 1.40 -10.26 24.46
CA TRP A 1 2.30 -10.64 25.59
C TRP A 1 2.73 -12.12 25.52
N TRP A 2 1.92 -13.06 25.00
CA TRP A 2 2.33 -14.47 24.82
C TRP A 2 3.55 -14.68 23.90
N ALA A 3 3.57 -14.06 22.71
CA ALA A 3 4.64 -14.22 21.73
C ALA A 3 6.03 -13.78 22.25
N TYR A 4 6.08 -12.80 23.16
CA TYR A 4 7.34 -12.39 23.80
C TYR A 4 7.95 -13.48 24.67
N TYR A 5 7.11 -14.23 25.40
CA TYR A 5 7.55 -15.29 26.31
C TYR A 5 7.81 -16.61 25.59
N GLU A 6 6.96 -16.98 24.63
CA GLU A 6 7.09 -18.29 23.95
C GLU A 6 7.93 -18.25 22.68
N LEU A 7 7.89 -17.15 21.92
CA LEU A 7 8.66 -17.00 20.69
C LEU A 7 9.90 -16.12 20.85
N GLY A 8 10.16 -15.63 22.07
CA GLY A 8 11.34 -14.83 22.40
C GLY A 8 11.40 -13.49 21.63
N TRP A 9 10.25 -12.96 21.20
CA TRP A 9 10.22 -11.71 20.46
C TRP A 9 10.76 -10.59 21.35
N GLY A 10 11.87 -9.96 20.95
CA GLY A 10 12.49 -8.84 21.67
C GLY A 10 11.72 -7.52 21.56
N GLY A 11 10.43 -7.55 21.19
CA GLY A 11 9.61 -6.38 20.83
C GLY A 11 8.19 -6.77 20.41
N TRP A 12 7.33 -5.77 20.21
CA TRP A 12 5.87 -5.99 20.01
C TRP A 12 5.53 -6.33 18.57
N TRP A 13 6.49 -6.09 17.67
CA TRP A 13 6.43 -6.34 16.24
C TRP A 13 7.76 -6.98 15.81
N ALA A 14 7.69 -8.11 15.09
CA ALA A 14 8.87 -8.88 14.70
C ALA A 14 9.09 -8.92 13.18
N TRP A 15 8.23 -8.26 12.40
CA TRP A 15 8.28 -8.24 10.93
C TRP A 15 8.18 -9.66 10.33
N ASP A 16 7.45 -10.57 10.98
CA ASP A 16 7.21 -11.90 10.44
C ASP A 16 6.43 -11.79 9.11
N PRO A 17 6.72 -12.63 8.09
CA PRO A 17 6.09 -12.49 6.78
C PRO A 17 4.55 -12.54 6.77
N VAL A 18 3.92 -13.27 7.70
CA VAL A 18 2.45 -13.32 7.83
C VAL A 18 1.92 -12.02 8.43
N GLU A 19 2.61 -11.43 9.40
CA GLU A 19 2.29 -10.10 9.92
C GLU A 19 2.38 -9.05 8.81
N ASN A 20 3.48 -9.06 8.05
CA ASN A 20 3.70 -8.15 6.92
C ASN A 20 2.61 -8.29 5.86
N ALA A 21 2.22 -9.53 5.54
CA ALA A 21 1.15 -9.82 4.59
C ALA A 21 -0.20 -9.18 4.98
N SER A 22 -0.49 -9.07 6.28
CA SER A 22 -1.68 -8.36 6.77
C SER A 22 -1.51 -6.84 6.82
N PHE A 23 -0.28 -6.36 7.04
CA PHE A 23 0.03 -4.95 7.22
C PHE A 23 0.06 -4.15 5.92
N ILE A 24 0.57 -4.73 4.83
CA ILE A 24 0.65 -4.10 3.50
C ILE A 24 -0.73 -3.62 2.99
N PRO A 25 -1.80 -4.45 2.96
CA PRO A 25 -3.11 -3.99 2.53
C PRO A 25 -3.70 -2.95 3.49
N TRP A 26 -3.35 -2.96 4.78
CA TRP A 26 -3.80 -1.93 5.72
C TRP A 26 -3.22 -0.55 5.39
N LEU A 27 -1.92 -0.48 5.06
CA LEU A 27 -1.28 0.77 4.62
C LEU A 27 -1.90 1.28 3.32
N ALA A 28 -2.08 0.41 2.33
CA ALA A 28 -2.68 0.76 1.04
C ALA A 28 -4.16 1.18 1.17
N ALA A 29 -4.94 0.48 2.00
CA ALA A 29 -6.34 0.83 2.28
C ALA A 29 -6.46 2.15 3.05
N THR A 30 -5.53 2.44 3.97
CA THR A 30 -5.51 3.73 4.67
C THR A 30 -5.22 4.86 3.68
N ALA A 31 -4.27 4.69 2.77
CA ALA A 31 -4.02 5.64 1.68
C ALA A 31 -5.30 5.83 0.84
N LEU A 32 -5.91 4.72 0.41
CA LEU A 32 -7.16 4.72 -0.37
C LEU A 32 -8.26 5.56 0.29
N LEU A 33 -8.52 5.35 1.58
CA LEU A 33 -9.56 6.10 2.32
C LEU A 33 -9.28 7.61 2.31
N HIS A 34 -8.04 8.02 2.53
CA HIS A 34 -7.67 9.43 2.48
C HIS A 34 -7.82 10.00 1.06
N SER A 35 -7.43 9.25 0.04
CA SER A 35 -7.59 9.66 -1.36
C SER A 35 -9.06 9.77 -1.77
N ALA A 36 -9.92 8.87 -1.29
CA ALA A 36 -11.36 8.90 -1.56
C ALA A 36 -12.03 10.19 -1.02
N ILE A 37 -11.59 10.67 0.15
CA ILE A 37 -12.06 11.96 0.70
C ILE A 37 -11.69 13.12 -0.23
N VAL A 38 -10.51 13.09 -0.85
CA VAL A 38 -10.10 14.13 -1.81
C VAL A 38 -10.94 14.06 -3.08
N VAL A 39 -11.24 12.86 -3.58
CA VAL A 39 -12.15 12.67 -4.72
C VAL A 39 -13.52 13.27 -4.40
N GLU A 40 -14.12 12.90 -3.27
CA GLU A 40 -15.46 13.37 -2.87
C GLU A 40 -15.50 14.89 -2.68
N ARG A 41 -14.45 15.48 -2.10
CA ARG A 41 -14.44 16.91 -1.79
C ARG A 41 -14.04 17.78 -2.96
N ARG A 42 -13.15 17.31 -3.83
CA ARG A 42 -12.40 18.14 -4.80
C ARG A 42 -12.41 17.62 -6.23
N GLU A 43 -13.03 16.46 -6.48
CA GLU A 43 -13.02 15.80 -7.78
C GLU A 43 -11.59 15.58 -8.32
N ALA A 44 -10.59 15.54 -7.43
CA ALA A 44 -9.17 15.36 -7.77
C ALA A 44 -8.69 13.96 -7.35
N LEU A 45 -7.57 13.49 -7.91
CA LEU A 45 -6.96 12.18 -7.59
C LEU A 45 -7.81 10.94 -7.91
N LYS A 46 -8.79 11.04 -8.82
CA LYS A 46 -9.65 9.90 -9.22
C LYS A 46 -8.84 8.69 -9.68
N SER A 47 -7.95 8.91 -10.66
CA SER A 47 -7.09 7.85 -11.19
C SER A 47 -6.21 7.22 -10.11
N TRP A 48 -5.65 8.04 -9.20
CA TRP A 48 -4.84 7.56 -8.08
C TRP A 48 -5.66 6.73 -7.08
N THR A 49 -6.89 7.16 -6.80
CA THR A 49 -7.81 6.46 -5.87
C THR A 49 -8.20 5.10 -6.43
N VAL A 50 -8.50 5.01 -7.73
CA VAL A 50 -8.79 3.73 -8.40
C VAL A 50 -7.57 2.81 -8.36
N LEU A 51 -6.37 3.34 -8.63
CA LEU A 51 -5.13 2.56 -8.53
C LEU A 51 -4.91 2.03 -7.11
N LEU A 52 -5.09 2.87 -6.08
CA LEU A 52 -4.99 2.44 -4.68
C LEU A 52 -6.01 1.36 -4.31
N ALA A 53 -7.23 1.44 -4.85
CA ALA A 53 -8.26 0.42 -4.62
C ALA A 53 -7.83 -0.94 -5.21
N ILE A 54 -7.29 -0.91 -6.43
CA ILE A 54 -6.72 -2.09 -7.08
C ILE A 54 -5.56 -2.65 -6.25
N LEU A 55 -4.62 -1.80 -5.84
CA LEU A 55 -3.44 -2.21 -5.07
C LEU A 55 -3.81 -2.77 -3.69
N ALA A 56 -4.74 -2.14 -2.97
CA ALA A 56 -5.20 -2.61 -1.66
C ALA A 56 -5.89 -3.98 -1.74
N PHE A 57 -6.77 -4.17 -2.72
CA PHE A 57 -7.42 -5.47 -2.95
C PHE A 57 -6.43 -6.53 -3.43
N SER A 58 -5.51 -6.16 -4.33
CA SER A 58 -4.44 -7.04 -4.80
C SER A 58 -3.53 -7.49 -3.66
N ALA A 59 -3.18 -6.58 -2.75
CA ALA A 59 -2.37 -6.87 -1.58
C ALA A 59 -3.07 -7.81 -0.59
N SER A 60 -4.41 -7.72 -0.44
CA SER A 60 -5.14 -8.66 0.43
C SER A 60 -5.22 -10.07 -0.16
N LEU A 61 -5.41 -10.18 -1.49
CA LEU A 61 -5.31 -11.46 -2.20
C LEU A 61 -3.89 -12.04 -2.13
N LEU A 62 -2.87 -11.20 -2.31
CA LEU A 62 -1.48 -11.60 -2.16
C LEU A 62 -1.19 -12.09 -0.75
N GLY A 63 -1.66 -11.39 0.28
CA GLY A 63 -1.53 -11.84 1.66
C GLY A 63 -2.16 -13.21 1.87
N THR A 64 -3.34 -13.46 1.28
CA THR A 64 -3.99 -14.78 1.32
C THR A 64 -3.11 -15.85 0.67
N PHE A 65 -2.54 -15.57 -0.51
CA PHE A 65 -1.60 -16.47 -1.19
C PHE A 65 -0.38 -16.77 -0.31
N LEU A 66 0.27 -15.73 0.21
CA LEU A 66 1.48 -15.82 1.01
C LEU A 66 1.29 -16.70 2.26
N VAL A 67 0.16 -16.56 2.96
CA VAL A 67 -0.12 -17.30 4.20
C VAL A 67 -0.62 -18.73 3.93
N ARG A 68 -1.29 -18.99 2.81
CA ARG A 68 -1.96 -20.29 2.55
C ARG A 68 -1.25 -21.21 1.57
N SER A 69 -0.37 -20.69 0.72
CA SER A 69 0.33 -21.49 -0.29
C SER A 69 1.43 -22.39 0.28
N GLY A 70 1.94 -22.07 1.48
CA GLY A 70 3.13 -22.72 2.04
C GLY A 70 4.45 -22.25 1.42
N VAL A 71 4.42 -21.19 0.60
CA VAL A 71 5.63 -20.61 -0.02
C VAL A 71 6.53 -19.89 1.00
N LEU A 72 5.94 -19.37 2.08
CA LEU A 72 6.67 -18.71 3.16
C LEU A 72 6.89 -19.66 4.34
N THR A 73 8.09 -19.62 4.92
CA THR A 73 8.35 -20.15 6.25
C THR A 73 7.94 -19.10 7.29
N SER A 74 6.91 -19.39 8.09
CA SER A 74 6.45 -18.52 9.18
C SER A 74 5.90 -19.34 10.33
N VAL A 75 6.07 -18.84 11.55
CA VAL A 75 5.48 -19.40 12.78
C VAL A 75 3.97 -19.21 12.84
N HIS A 76 3.42 -18.27 12.06
CA HIS A 76 1.97 -18.00 11.97
C HIS A 76 1.32 -18.64 10.74
N ALA A 77 2.04 -19.51 10.01
CA ALA A 77 1.46 -20.23 8.89
C ALA A 77 0.50 -21.32 9.41
N PHE A 78 -0.75 -21.32 8.91
CA PHE A 78 -1.77 -22.30 9.27
C PHE A 78 -2.41 -22.91 8.03
N ALA A 79 -2.62 -24.24 8.05
CA ALA A 79 -3.29 -25.02 7.00
C ALA A 79 -2.74 -24.75 5.58
N THR A 80 -1.44 -25.02 5.41
CA THR A 80 -0.74 -24.92 4.13
C THR A 80 -1.10 -26.10 3.22
N ASP A 81 -1.52 -25.81 1.99
CA ASP A 81 -1.85 -26.81 0.97
C ASP A 81 -1.40 -26.27 -0.40
N PRO A 82 -0.36 -26.86 -1.01
CA PRO A 82 0.17 -26.40 -2.31
C PRO A 82 -0.89 -26.37 -3.42
N ALA A 83 -1.86 -27.30 -3.40
CA ALA A 83 -2.92 -27.32 -4.39
C ALA A 83 -3.81 -26.07 -4.28
N ARG A 84 -4.13 -25.63 -3.05
CA ARG A 84 -4.85 -24.36 -2.81
C ARG A 84 -4.01 -23.16 -3.21
N GLY A 85 -2.70 -23.21 -3.00
CA GLY A 85 -1.76 -22.17 -3.42
C GLY A 85 -1.85 -21.87 -4.92
N THR A 86 -1.86 -22.91 -5.76
CA THR A 86 -1.98 -22.75 -7.22
C THR A 86 -3.31 -22.12 -7.65
N PHE A 87 -4.42 -22.52 -7.02
CA PHE A 87 -5.73 -21.93 -7.29
C PHE A 87 -5.80 -20.45 -6.90
N ILE A 88 -5.26 -20.09 -5.73
CA ILE A 88 -5.18 -18.69 -5.29
C ILE A 88 -4.27 -17.88 -6.21
N LEU A 89 -3.15 -18.44 -6.67
CA LEU A 89 -2.26 -17.77 -7.62
C LEU A 89 -2.96 -17.46 -8.95
N ALA A 90 -3.78 -18.38 -9.46
CA ALA A 90 -4.58 -18.15 -10.65
C ALA A 90 -5.60 -17.01 -10.44
N ILE A 91 -6.32 -17.01 -9.31
CA ILE A 91 -7.22 -15.92 -8.92
C ILE A 91 -6.46 -14.60 -8.87
N LEU A 92 -5.29 -14.58 -8.24
CA LEU A 92 -4.45 -13.40 -8.11
C LEU A 92 -4.04 -12.87 -9.49
N GLY A 93 -3.59 -13.74 -10.41
CA GLY A 93 -3.27 -13.36 -11.78
C GLY A 93 -4.46 -12.73 -12.52
N VAL A 94 -5.65 -13.33 -12.40
CA VAL A 94 -6.88 -12.82 -13.03
C VAL A 94 -7.30 -11.47 -12.45
N PHE A 95 -7.37 -11.34 -11.13
CA PHE A 95 -7.85 -10.11 -10.49
C PHE A 95 -6.85 -8.98 -10.61
N ILE A 96 -5.55 -9.22 -10.38
CA ILE A 96 -4.52 -8.18 -10.53
C ILE A 96 -4.37 -7.80 -12.00
N GLY A 97 -4.15 -8.78 -12.89
CA GLY A 97 -3.95 -8.53 -14.31
C GLY A 97 -5.18 -7.91 -14.96
N GLY A 98 -6.37 -8.44 -14.68
CA GLY A 98 -7.64 -7.94 -15.20
C GLY A 98 -7.98 -6.53 -14.72
N SER A 99 -7.79 -6.24 -13.43
CA SER A 99 -8.06 -4.90 -12.90
C SER A 99 -7.06 -3.85 -13.39
N LEU A 100 -5.76 -4.18 -13.49
CA LEU A 100 -4.74 -3.28 -14.04
C LEU A 100 -4.94 -3.06 -15.55
N ALA A 101 -5.30 -4.10 -16.31
CA ALA A 101 -5.64 -3.98 -17.72
C ALA A 101 -6.88 -3.08 -17.93
N LEU A 102 -7.92 -3.27 -17.11
CA LEU A 102 -9.11 -2.43 -17.15
C LEU A 102 -8.80 -0.97 -16.76
N TYR A 103 -7.96 -0.77 -15.74
CA TYR A 103 -7.47 0.54 -15.35
C TYR A 103 -6.71 1.23 -16.48
N ALA A 104 -5.79 0.53 -17.15
CA ALA A 104 -5.04 1.04 -18.29
C ALA A 104 -5.97 1.39 -19.46
N TRP A 105 -6.98 0.55 -19.74
CA TRP A 105 -7.97 0.80 -20.79
C TRP A 105 -8.83 2.03 -20.50
N ARG A 106 -9.26 2.21 -19.24
CA ARG A 106 -10.09 3.34 -18.80
C ARG A 106 -9.30 4.57 -18.37
N ALA A 107 -7.97 4.56 -18.47
CA ALA A 107 -7.13 5.64 -17.96
C ALA A 107 -7.47 7.02 -18.54
N ARG A 108 -7.93 7.07 -19.80
CA ARG A 108 -8.37 8.32 -20.46
C ARG A 108 -9.67 8.86 -19.87
N ASP A 109 -10.61 8.00 -19.51
CA ASP A 109 -11.88 8.39 -18.88
C ASP A 109 -11.68 8.86 -17.43
N LEU A 110 -10.57 8.43 -16.82
CA LEU A 110 -10.13 8.85 -15.48
C LEU A 110 -9.25 10.12 -15.51
N SER A 111 -9.00 10.67 -16.70
CA SER A 111 -8.22 11.90 -16.88
C SER A 111 -9.13 13.12 -16.66
N GLY A 112 -8.82 13.88 -15.61
CA GLY A 112 -9.62 15.02 -15.17
C GLY A 112 -9.62 15.13 -13.67
N GLY A 113 -9.24 16.29 -13.14
CA GLY A 113 -9.26 16.53 -11.71
C GLY A 113 -8.90 17.97 -11.34
N GLY A 114 -9.40 18.39 -10.18
CA GLY A 114 -9.19 19.75 -9.67
C GLY A 114 -7.72 20.06 -9.41
N VAL A 115 -7.27 21.22 -9.90
CA VAL A 115 -5.96 21.79 -9.54
C VAL A 115 -6.01 22.23 -8.07
N PHE A 116 -5.00 21.86 -7.29
CA PHE A 116 -4.84 22.31 -5.91
C PHE A 116 -3.47 22.96 -5.71
N ALA A 117 -3.40 23.88 -4.75
CA ALA A 117 -2.16 24.61 -4.48
C ALA A 117 -1.13 23.70 -3.77
N PRO A 118 0.19 23.91 -3.98
CA PRO A 118 1.23 23.11 -3.33
C PRO A 118 1.12 23.06 -1.80
N VAL A 119 0.69 24.15 -1.16
CA VAL A 119 0.39 24.19 0.28
C VAL A 119 -1.13 24.21 0.47
N SER A 120 -1.72 23.04 0.69
CA SER A 120 -3.16 22.84 0.87
C SER A 120 -3.45 21.53 1.60
N ARG A 121 -4.68 21.34 2.08
CA ARG A 121 -5.10 20.08 2.70
C ARG A 121 -5.00 18.91 1.71
N GLU A 122 -5.27 19.16 0.44
CA GLU A 122 -5.12 18.24 -0.68
C GLU A 122 -3.68 17.74 -0.80
N SER A 123 -2.71 18.66 -0.80
CA SER A 123 -1.29 18.31 -0.86
C SER A 123 -0.82 17.54 0.35
N ALA A 124 -1.30 17.87 1.56
CA ALA A 124 -0.96 17.11 2.76
C ALA A 124 -1.54 15.68 2.71
N ILE A 125 -2.77 15.52 2.21
CA ILE A 125 -3.37 14.20 1.99
C ILE A 125 -2.61 13.44 0.90
N LEU A 126 -2.19 14.09 -0.17
CA LEU A 126 -1.36 13.48 -1.22
C LEU A 126 -0.01 13.02 -0.66
N LEU A 127 0.66 13.85 0.14
CA LEU A 127 1.90 13.48 0.80
C LEU A 127 1.72 12.25 1.69
N ASN A 128 0.66 12.21 2.51
CA ASN A 128 0.33 11.05 3.33
C ASN A 128 0.08 9.79 2.47
N ASN A 129 -0.63 9.94 1.35
CA ASN A 129 -0.84 8.86 0.39
C ASN A 129 0.48 8.30 -0.16
N VAL A 130 1.40 9.18 -0.58
CA VAL A 130 2.71 8.78 -1.09
C VAL A 130 3.52 8.07 0.00
N VAL A 131 3.57 8.61 1.21
CA VAL A 131 4.27 7.99 2.35
C VAL A 131 3.74 6.59 2.63
N LEU A 132 2.42 6.42 2.76
CA LEU A 132 1.80 5.13 3.04
C LEU A 132 2.01 4.13 1.89
N THR A 133 1.93 4.58 0.64
CA THR A 133 2.13 3.73 -0.54
C THR A 133 3.59 3.27 -0.66
N VAL A 134 4.54 4.17 -0.41
CA VAL A 134 5.97 3.85 -0.39
C VAL A 134 6.31 2.91 0.76
N ALA A 135 5.74 3.13 1.95
CA ALA A 135 5.90 2.22 3.08
C ALA A 135 5.37 0.82 2.75
N ALA A 136 4.17 0.73 2.17
CA ALA A 136 3.57 -0.54 1.74
C ALA A 136 4.45 -1.25 0.70
N ALA A 137 4.93 -0.53 -0.32
CA ALA A 137 5.80 -1.07 -1.35
C ALA A 137 7.14 -1.55 -0.77
N ALA A 138 7.75 -0.80 0.15
CA ALA A 138 9.02 -1.19 0.77
C ALA A 138 8.87 -2.47 1.61
N VAL A 139 7.82 -2.57 2.43
CA VAL A 139 7.51 -3.78 3.21
C VAL A 139 7.21 -4.96 2.29
N LEU A 140 6.44 -4.74 1.22
CA LEU A 140 6.14 -5.76 0.22
C LEU A 140 7.41 -6.30 -0.45
N LEU A 141 8.27 -5.41 -0.95
CA LEU A 141 9.52 -5.79 -1.61
C LEU A 141 10.44 -6.58 -0.67
N ALA A 142 10.61 -6.11 0.57
CA ALA A 142 11.40 -6.82 1.57
C ALA A 142 10.81 -8.19 1.92
N THR A 143 9.48 -8.32 1.96
CA THR A 143 8.77 -9.57 2.24
C THR A 143 8.88 -10.57 1.08
N LEU A 144 8.83 -10.10 -0.17
CA LEU A 144 8.94 -10.93 -1.36
C LEU A 144 10.39 -11.26 -1.74
N TYR A 145 11.37 -10.49 -1.27
CA TYR A 145 12.77 -10.65 -1.65
C TYR A 145 13.33 -12.07 -1.39
N PRO A 146 13.13 -12.70 -0.20
CA PRO A 146 13.52 -14.10 0.02
C PRO A 146 12.94 -15.07 -1.01
N LEU A 147 11.67 -14.89 -1.38
CA LEU A 147 10.97 -15.77 -2.32
C LEU A 147 11.53 -15.63 -3.74
N ILE A 148 11.80 -14.40 -4.16
CA ILE A 148 12.41 -14.11 -5.46
C ILE A 148 13.84 -14.69 -5.50
N TYR A 149 14.62 -14.49 -4.43
CA TYR A 149 15.98 -15.02 -4.34
C TYR A 149 15.99 -16.55 -4.41
N GLN A 150 15.12 -17.22 -3.65
CA GLN A 150 14.98 -18.67 -3.66
C GLN A 150 14.56 -19.18 -5.04
N ALA A 151 13.60 -18.53 -5.71
CA ALA A 151 13.14 -18.95 -7.03
C ALA A 151 14.22 -18.81 -8.14
N LEU A 152 15.22 -17.93 -7.95
CA LEU A 152 16.28 -17.69 -8.94
C LEU A 152 17.56 -18.48 -8.67
N THR A 153 17.83 -18.83 -7.42
CA THR A 153 19.13 -19.38 -6.99
C THR A 153 19.03 -20.76 -6.33
N ASP A 154 17.82 -21.25 -6.08
CA ASP A 154 17.52 -22.43 -5.25
C ASP A 154 18.07 -22.34 -3.80
N ALA A 155 18.69 -21.23 -3.42
CA ALA A 155 19.24 -20.97 -2.10
C ALA A 155 18.22 -20.26 -1.21
N SER A 156 18.14 -20.65 0.05
CA SER A 156 17.29 -20.00 1.04
C SER A 156 18.00 -18.80 1.68
N LEU A 157 17.26 -17.71 1.84
CA LEU A 157 17.68 -16.51 2.54
C LEU A 157 16.57 -16.09 3.50
N SER A 158 16.93 -15.51 4.64
CA SER A 158 15.97 -14.87 5.53
C SER A 158 16.29 -13.38 5.67
N VAL A 159 15.25 -12.54 5.65
CA VAL A 159 15.36 -11.10 5.89
C VAL A 159 14.92 -10.82 7.31
N GLY A 160 15.88 -10.40 8.14
CA GLY A 160 15.62 -10.07 9.53
C GLY A 160 14.99 -8.69 9.75
N PRO A 161 14.49 -8.41 10.97
CA PRO A 161 13.82 -7.16 11.33
C PRO A 161 14.71 -5.92 11.16
N GLN A 162 16.04 -6.07 11.13
CA GLN A 162 17.00 -4.97 10.94
C GLN A 162 16.79 -4.25 9.61
N VAL A 163 16.46 -5.00 8.54
CA VAL A 163 16.20 -4.42 7.22
C VAL A 163 14.97 -3.54 7.25
N TYR A 164 13.88 -4.03 7.86
CA TYR A 164 12.64 -3.27 8.00
C TYR A 164 12.80 -2.04 8.90
N ASN A 165 13.47 -2.20 10.03
CA ASN A 165 13.73 -1.11 10.98
C ASN A 165 14.68 -0.03 10.43
N PHE A 166 15.45 -0.36 9.38
CA PHE A 166 16.27 0.63 8.70
C PHE A 166 15.44 1.59 7.83
N PHE A 167 14.51 1.07 7.02
CA PHE A 167 13.76 1.91 6.07
C PHE A 167 12.40 2.38 6.59
N PHE A 168 11.70 1.60 7.40
CA PHE A 168 10.30 1.86 7.73
C PHE A 168 10.12 3.06 8.67
N PRO A 169 10.86 3.18 9.80
CA PRO A 169 10.75 4.33 10.69
C PRO A 169 10.97 5.69 10.02
N PRO A 170 12.02 5.93 9.19
CA PRO A 170 12.19 7.23 8.54
C PRO A 170 11.09 7.54 7.51
N ILE A 171 10.52 6.54 6.83
CA ILE A 171 9.40 6.76 5.91
C ILE A 171 8.15 7.20 6.68
N VAL A 172 7.80 6.48 7.75
CA VAL A 172 6.58 6.77 8.51
C VAL A 172 6.70 8.05 9.35
N SER A 173 7.89 8.37 9.86
CA SER A 173 8.11 9.61 10.63
C SER A 173 7.81 10.86 9.79
N LEU A 174 8.10 10.84 8.49
CA LEU A 174 7.72 11.91 7.56
C LEU A 174 6.19 12.11 7.54
N GLY A 175 5.42 11.02 7.47
CA GLY A 175 3.96 11.06 7.54
C GLY A 175 3.46 11.58 8.89
N LEU A 176 4.02 11.09 9.99
CA LEU A 176 3.63 11.48 11.35
C LEU A 176 3.83 12.98 11.61
N VAL A 177 4.89 13.57 11.06
CA VAL A 177 5.11 15.03 11.15
C VAL A 177 4.15 15.80 10.23
N ALA A 178 3.81 15.25 9.07
CA ALA A 178 2.91 15.89 8.11
C ALA A 178 1.43 15.91 8.57
N ILE A 179 0.98 14.90 9.32
CA ILE A 179 -0.41 14.76 9.80
C ILE A 179 -0.90 16.01 10.57
N PRO A 180 -0.26 16.46 11.66
CA PRO A 180 -0.74 17.61 12.42
C PRO A 180 -0.79 18.88 11.56
N ILE A 181 0.19 19.07 10.68
CA ILE A 181 0.21 20.20 9.73
C ILE A 181 -1.00 20.13 8.80
N GLY A 182 -1.27 18.97 8.22
CA GLY A 182 -2.38 18.74 7.29
C GLY A 182 -3.76 19.02 7.88
N VAL A 183 -3.96 18.75 9.18
CA VAL A 183 -5.22 19.04 9.89
C VAL A 183 -5.52 20.54 9.92
N PHE A 184 -4.50 21.38 10.11
CA PHE A 184 -4.65 22.84 10.14
C PHE A 184 -4.73 23.50 8.76
N LEU A 185 -4.33 22.80 7.70
CA LEU A 185 -4.49 23.30 6.32
C LEU A 185 -5.96 23.29 5.91
N THR A 186 -6.36 24.26 5.09
CA THR A 186 -7.71 24.36 4.54
C THR A 186 -7.79 23.78 3.12
N TRP A 187 -8.99 23.35 2.73
CA TRP A 187 -9.29 23.04 1.33
C TRP A 187 -9.27 24.36 0.53
N ARG A 188 -8.30 24.56 -0.36
CA ARG A 188 -8.19 25.86 -1.08
C ARG A 188 -9.01 25.84 -2.36
N ARG A 189 -10.03 26.70 -2.51
CA ARG A 189 -10.77 26.88 -3.79
C ARG A 189 -9.79 27.10 -4.94
N ALA A 190 -9.89 26.30 -6.00
CA ALA A 190 -9.32 26.67 -7.28
C ALA A 190 -9.96 28.01 -7.66
N ARG A 191 -9.17 29.08 -7.82
CA ARG A 191 -9.69 30.32 -8.41
C ARG A 191 -9.99 29.96 -9.87
N LEU A 192 -11.26 29.99 -10.25
CA LEU A 192 -11.64 30.15 -11.64
C LEU A 192 -11.15 31.53 -12.04
N ASP A 193 -10.18 31.60 -12.94
CA ASP A 193 -9.91 32.84 -13.66
C ASP A 193 -11.22 33.23 -14.34
N LEU A 194 -11.81 34.33 -13.87
CA LEU A 194 -12.97 34.92 -14.52
C LEU A 194 -12.55 35.27 -15.95
N PRO A 195 -13.37 34.98 -16.97
CA PRO A 195 -13.10 35.49 -18.31
C PRO A 195 -13.10 37.01 -18.21
N VAL A 196 -11.92 37.61 -18.34
CA VAL A 196 -11.80 39.04 -18.60
C VAL A 196 -12.15 39.20 -20.08
N GLU A 197 -13.44 39.26 -20.39
CA GLU A 197 -13.87 39.91 -21.63
C GLU A 197 -13.69 41.42 -21.41
N HIS A 198 -12.60 41.92 -21.99
CA HIS A 198 -12.41 43.32 -22.23
C HIS A 198 -13.53 43.82 -23.16
N LEU A 199 -14.29 44.80 -22.65
CA LEU A 199 -15.06 45.88 -23.32
C LEU A 199 -15.44 45.68 -24.79
#